data_AF-A0A927RTS4-F1
#
_entry.id   AF-A0A927RTS4-F1
#
_cell.length_a   1.000
_cell.length_b   1.000
_cell.length_c   1.000
_cell.angle_alpha   90.00
_cell.angle_beta   90.00
_cell.angle_gamma   90.00
#
_symmetry.space_group_name_H-M   'P 1'
#
loop_
_entity.id
_entity.type
_entity.pdbx_description
1 polymer ?
#
loop_
_entity_poly.entity_id
_entity_poly.type
_entity_poly.pdbx_seq_one_letter_code
_entity_poly.pdbx_strand_id
1 'polypeptide(L)'
;MKIRTNTQLETILRTAFDIEGNSIKDVAKMAGINRNTLYKWNCGAMRFSPDNIDKLLIYFQEHEPARLDRAEKMYDALRGIE
;
A
#
# COMPACT_ATOMS: atom_id res chain seq x y z
N MET A 1 12.00 9.38 7.39
CA MET A 1 11.27 8.17 6.95
C MET A 1 12.01 6.96 7.52
N LYS A 2 11.35 6.10 8.31
CA LYS A 2 11.97 4.85 8.79
C LYS A 2 12.32 3.99 7.56
N ILE A 3 13.50 3.37 7.52
CA ILE A 3 13.85 2.45 6.43
C ILE A 3 12.98 1.20 6.59
N ARG A 4 12.16 0.89 5.59
CA ARG A 4 11.25 -0.26 5.56
C ARG A 4 11.72 -1.24 4.48
N THR A 5 11.63 -2.54 4.72
CA THR A 5 11.85 -3.55 3.67
C THR A 5 10.63 -3.66 2.75
N ASN A 6 10.80 -4.22 1.55
CA ASN A 6 9.68 -4.45 0.62
C ASN A 6 8.52 -5.23 1.25
N THR A 7 8.80 -6.23 2.10
CA THR A 7 7.75 -6.98 2.80
C THR A 7 6.99 -6.14 3.80
N GLN A 8 7.67 -5.21 4.49
CA GLN A 8 7.04 -4.28 5.42
C GLN A 8 6.17 -3.28 4.65
N LEU A 9 6.69 -2.73 3.54
CA LEU A 9 5.93 -1.85 2.66
C LEU A 9 4.70 -2.56 2.08
N GLU A 10 4.82 -3.79 1.59
CA GLU A 10 3.65 -4.57 1.10
C GLU A 10 2.58 -4.70 2.19
N THR A 11 2.97 -4.94 3.44
CA THR A 11 2.02 -5.06 4.55
C THR A 11 1.33 -3.73 4.82
N ILE A 12 2.09 -2.64 4.91
CA ILE A 12 1.56 -1.29 5.13
C ILE A 12 0.61 -0.89 4.00
N LEU A 13 1.00 -1.11 2.75
CA LEU A 13 0.20 -0.74 1.59
C LEU A 13 -1.11 -1.54 1.49
N ARG A 14 -1.10 -2.82 1.88
CA ARG A 14 -2.34 -3.62 2.01
C ARG A 14 -3.26 -3.06 3.09
N THR A 15 -2.70 -2.76 4.26
CA THR A 15 -3.46 -2.11 5.33
C THR A 15 -4.04 -0.78 4.86
N ALA A 16 -3.29 0.02 4.09
CA ALA A 16 -3.79 1.27 3.52
C ALA A 16 -4.97 1.04 2.57
N PHE A 17 -4.96 -0.06 1.80
CA PHE A 17 -6.07 -0.47 0.94
C PHE A 17 -7.34 -0.84 1.71
N ASP A 18 -7.19 -1.48 2.86
CA ASP A 18 -8.32 -1.91 3.70
C ASP A 18 -8.98 -0.74 4.46
N ILE A 19 -8.28 0.40 4.58
CA ILE A 19 -8.86 1.64 5.09
C ILE A 19 -9.77 2.26 4.02
N GLU A 20 -10.97 2.72 4.41
CA GLU A 20 -11.92 3.38 3.53
C GLU A 20 -11.29 4.56 2.75
N GLY A 21 -11.59 4.65 1.44
CA GLY A 21 -11.06 5.67 0.54
C GLY A 21 -11.30 5.34 -0.93
N ASN A 22 -10.41 5.80 -1.81
CA ASN A 22 -10.51 5.54 -3.25
C ASN A 22 -10.58 4.05 -3.58
N SER A 23 -11.38 3.72 -4.60
CA SER A 23 -11.58 2.35 -5.03
C SER A 23 -10.31 1.75 -5.64
N ILE A 24 -10.18 0.42 -5.63
CA ILE A 24 -9.06 -0.29 -6.29
C ILE A 24 -8.92 0.07 -7.77
N LYS A 25 -10.02 0.42 -8.45
CA LYS A 25 -10.02 0.84 -9.85
C LYS A 25 -9.34 2.20 -10.00
N ASP A 26 -9.64 3.15 -9.11
CA ASP A 26 -9.12 4.51 -9.18
C ASP A 26 -7.64 4.52 -8.77
N VAL A 27 -7.28 3.77 -7.72
CA VAL A 27 -5.90 3.61 -7.29
C VAL A 27 -5.06 2.97 -8.40
N ALA A 28 -5.54 1.89 -9.04
CA ALA A 28 -4.85 1.27 -10.16
C ALA A 28 -4.56 2.27 -11.30
N LYS A 29 -5.57 3.08 -11.64
CA LYS A 29 -5.46 4.07 -12.71
C LYS A 29 -4.44 5.15 -12.36
N MET A 30 -4.49 5.70 -11.15
CA MET A 30 -3.61 6.79 -10.72
C MET A 30 -2.18 6.32 -10.48
N ALA A 31 -1.98 5.14 -9.90
CA ALA A 31 -0.66 4.54 -9.70
C ALA A 31 -0.02 3.99 -10.99
N GLY A 32 -0.75 3.98 -12.12
CA GLY A 32 -0.26 3.39 -13.37
C GLY A 32 -0.05 1.87 -13.29
N ILE A 33 -0.85 1.17 -12.48
CA ILE A 33 -0.78 -0.27 -12.27
C ILE A 33 -1.97 -0.94 -12.97
N ASN A 34 -1.75 -2.06 -13.63
CA ASN A 34 -2.86 -2.84 -14.19
C ASN A 34 -3.82 -3.27 -13.06
N ARG A 35 -5.11 -2.97 -13.21
CA ARG A 35 -6.14 -3.26 -12.19
C ARG A 35 -6.16 -4.72 -11.76
N ASN A 36 -5.98 -5.66 -12.68
CA ASN A 36 -5.98 -7.09 -12.36
C ASN A 36 -4.75 -7.47 -11.54
N THR A 37 -3.59 -6.90 -11.84
CA THR A 37 -2.37 -7.08 -11.03
C THR A 37 -2.58 -6.57 -9.61
N LEU A 38 -3.10 -5.34 -9.46
CA LEU A 38 -3.37 -4.76 -8.15
C LEU A 38 -4.40 -5.58 -7.37
N TYR A 39 -5.46 -6.06 -8.03
CA TYR A 39 -6.47 -6.92 -7.42
C TYR A 39 -5.90 -8.26 -6.95
N LYS A 40 -5.17 -8.97 -7.82
CA LYS A 40 -4.54 -10.25 -7.46
C LYS A 40 -3.55 -10.08 -6.32
N TRP A 41 -2.77 -8.99 -6.35
CA TRP A 41 -1.92 -8.65 -5.23
C TRP A 41 -2.77 -8.43 -3.98
N ASN A 42 -3.77 -7.55 -3.98
CA ASN A 42 -4.58 -7.24 -2.79
C ASN A 42 -5.22 -8.49 -2.17
N CYS A 43 -5.72 -9.42 -2.98
CA CYS A 43 -6.30 -10.69 -2.51
C CYS A 43 -5.26 -11.74 -2.06
N GLY A 44 -3.96 -11.44 -2.14
CA GLY A 44 -2.88 -12.36 -1.75
C GLY A 44 -2.58 -13.44 -2.78
N ALA A 45 -3.17 -13.36 -3.98
CA ALA A 45 -2.95 -14.32 -5.07
C ALA A 45 -1.61 -14.15 -5.78
N MET A 46 -0.89 -13.05 -5.54
CA MET A 46 0.48 -12.85 -6.04
C MET A 46 1.30 -11.90 -5.16
N ARG A 47 2.63 -11.98 -5.32
CA ARG A 47 3.59 -11.00 -4.80
C ARG A 47 3.68 -9.79 -5.74
N PHE A 48 3.92 -8.61 -5.18
CA PHE A 48 4.20 -7.44 -6.01
C PHE A 48 5.68 -7.39 -6.40
N SER A 49 5.96 -6.80 -7.56
CA SER A 49 7.32 -6.40 -7.90
C SER A 49 7.72 -5.14 -7.13
N PRO A 50 9.02 -4.91 -6.88
CA PRO A 50 9.50 -3.67 -6.26
C PRO A 50 8.99 -2.40 -6.97
N ASP A 51 9.03 -2.37 -8.30
CA ASP A 51 8.51 -1.24 -9.09
C ASP A 51 7.01 -0.95 -8.84
N ASN A 52 6.18 -1.98 -8.64
CA ASN A 52 4.78 -1.77 -8.30
C ASN A 52 4.58 -1.34 -6.84
N ILE A 53 5.45 -1.77 -5.92
CA ILE A 53 5.47 -1.28 -4.54
C ILE A 53 5.78 0.22 -4.56
N ASP A 54 6.80 0.64 -5.30
CA ASP A 54 7.21 2.05 -5.40
C ASP A 54 6.10 2.90 -6.01
N LYS A 55 5.49 2.47 -7.12
CA LYS A 55 4.34 3.16 -7.74
C LYS A 55 3.18 3.34 -6.77
N LEU A 56 2.87 2.30 -6.01
CA LEU A 56 1.76 2.34 -5.06
C LEU A 56 2.09 3.21 -3.84
N LEU A 57 3.34 3.18 -3.38
CA LEU A 57 3.81 4.04 -2.31
C LEU A 57 3.73 5.52 -2.71
N ILE A 58 4.23 5.88 -3.90
CA ILE A 58 4.15 7.24 -4.45
C ILE A 58 2.68 7.68 -4.53
N TYR A 59 1.79 6.83 -5.06
CA TYR A 59 0.37 7.12 -5.11
C TYR A 59 -0.20 7.50 -3.74
N PHE A 60 0.05 6.68 -2.72
CA PHE A 60 -0.47 6.95 -1.38
C PHE A 60 0.16 8.19 -0.75
N GLN A 61 1.44 8.46 -1.00
CA GLN A 61 2.12 9.67 -0.51
C GLN A 61 1.54 10.95 -1.13
N GLU A 62 1.22 10.93 -2.42
CA GLU A 62 0.77 12.11 -3.16
C GLU A 62 -0.74 12.35 -3.07
N HIS A 63 -1.55 11.28 -3.06
CA HIS A 63 -3.01 11.38 -3.19
C HIS A 63 -3.78 11.04 -1.91
N GLU A 64 -3.27 10.13 -1.08
CA GLU A 64 -3.97 9.67 0.12
C GLU A 64 -3.04 9.54 1.35
N PRO A 65 -2.24 10.57 1.72
CA PRO A 65 -1.20 10.45 2.75
C PRO A 65 -1.76 10.11 4.13
N ALA A 66 -3.00 10.52 4.42
CA ALA A 66 -3.67 10.18 5.67
C ALA A 66 -3.98 8.68 5.81
N ARG A 67 -4.28 7.98 4.70
CA ARG A 67 -4.47 6.51 4.71
C ARG A 67 -3.14 5.81 4.96
N LEU A 68 -2.06 6.29 4.34
CA LEU A 68 -0.72 5.76 4.54
C LEU A 68 -0.25 5.92 5.98
N ASP A 69 -0.35 7.12 6.55
CA ASP A 69 0.03 7.41 7.94
C ASP A 69 -0.74 6.54 8.95
N ARG A 70 -2.05 6.35 8.74
CA ARG A 70 -2.86 5.44 9.56
C ARG A 70 -2.38 3.99 9.44
N ALA A 71 -2.11 3.51 8.24
CA ALA A 71 -1.60 2.16 8.02
C ALA A 71 -0.23 1.94 8.67
N GLU A 72 0.66 2.94 8.61
CA GLU A 72 1.97 2.89 9.28
C GLU A 72 1.82 2.83 10.80
N LYS A 73 0.94 3.65 11.39
CA LYS A 73 0.64 3.61 12.83
C LYS A 73 0.09 2.26 13.27
N MET A 74 -0.83 1.69 12.49
CA MET A 74 -1.37 0.35 12.75
C MET A 74 -0.28 -0.73 12.68
N TYR A 75 0.60 -0.64 11.68
CA TYR A 75 1.72 -1.56 11.54
C TYR A 75 2.70 -1.48 12.72
N ASP A 76 3.07 -0.27 13.14
CA ASP A 76 4.00 -0.03 14.25
C ASP A 76 3.40 -0.50 15.59
N ALA A 77 2.10 -0.21 15.84
CA ALA A 77 1.38 -0.66 17.03
C ALA A 77 1.34 -2.19 17.17
N LEU A 78 1.11 -2.91 16.07
CA LEU A 78 1.10 -4.39 16.06
C LEU A 78 2.47 -5.02 16.34
N ARG A 79 3.56 -4.25 16.17
CA ARG A 79 4.93 -4.72 16.34
C ARG A 79 5.56 -4.28 17.66
N GLY A 80 4.84 -3.55 18.50
CA GLY A 80 5.38 -2.99 19.75
C GLY A 80 6.51 -1.98 19.50
N ILE A 81 6.52 -1.36 18.31
CA ILE A 81 7.46 -0.29 17.98
C ILE A 81 6.75 1.02 18.35
N GLU A 82 6.70 1.30 19.65
CA GLU A 82 6.35 2.64 20.17
C GLU A 82 7.47 3.64 19.90
#